data_AF-B6BJU5-F1
#
_entry.id   AF-B6BJU5-F1
#
_cell.length_a   1.000
_cell.length_b   1.000
_cell.length_c   1.000
_cell.angle_alpha   90.00
_cell.angle_beta   90.00
_cell.angle_gamma   90.00
#
_symmetry.space_group_name_H-M   'P 1'
#
loop_
_entity.id
_entity.type
_entity.pdbx_description
1 polymer ?
#
loop_
_entity_poly.entity_id
_entity_poly.type
_entity_poly.pdbx_seq_one_letter_code
_entity_poly.pdbx_strand_id
1 'polypeptide(L)'
;MIHKNFFSKRSVLLILLTSSAFNPLLALQHEPYSIVKNTLQISNVKIDIRNILIGKGLDKDIAISKTNKLFFNHKHTANTLSDLYNYPEIFISKEKLNDVLATYALYEKHLDLSSYNSLVSLAQTVSLQSLSTKHLNTLKHLAATP
;
A
#
# COMPACT_ATOMS: atom_id res chain seq x y z
N MET A 1 -46.75 61.48 -23.36
CA MET A 1 -45.38 61.89 -23.01
C MET A 1 -44.53 60.62 -22.98
N ILE A 2 -43.57 60.53 -23.89
CA ILE A 2 -42.96 59.29 -24.38
C ILE A 2 -41.92 58.79 -23.36
N HIS A 3 -42.08 57.58 -22.84
CA HIS A 3 -41.05 56.93 -22.03
C HIS A 3 -39.86 56.59 -22.93
N LYS A 4 -38.74 57.29 -22.66
CA LYS A 4 -37.45 57.05 -23.28
C LYS A 4 -36.91 55.67 -22.86
N ASN A 5 -36.81 54.79 -23.86
CA ASN A 5 -35.88 53.66 -23.86
C ASN A 5 -34.45 54.16 -23.66
N PHE A 6 -33.82 53.76 -22.56
CA PHE A 6 -32.36 53.89 -22.42
C PHE A 6 -31.80 52.84 -21.45
N PHE A 7 -31.88 51.56 -21.82
CA PHE A 7 -30.94 50.58 -21.29
C PHE A 7 -30.23 49.88 -22.45
N SER A 8 -29.12 50.54 -22.78
CA SER A 8 -28.09 50.18 -23.74
C SER A 8 -27.38 48.89 -23.34
N LYS A 9 -27.36 47.93 -24.26
CA LYS A 9 -26.20 47.09 -24.64
C LYS A 9 -25.28 46.62 -23.49
N ARG A 10 -25.73 45.68 -22.65
CA ARG A 10 -24.82 44.87 -21.80
C ARG A 10 -25.28 43.41 -21.61
N SER A 11 -25.84 42.79 -22.63
CA SER A 11 -26.32 41.39 -22.55
C SER A 11 -25.71 40.50 -23.62
N VAL A 12 -24.38 40.35 -23.65
CA VAL A 12 -23.72 39.29 -24.46
C VAL A 12 -22.45 38.73 -23.80
N LEU A 13 -22.37 38.71 -22.46
CA LEU A 13 -21.18 38.13 -21.82
C LEU A 13 -21.47 37.41 -20.49
N LEU A 14 -22.48 36.53 -20.52
CA LEU A 14 -22.78 35.60 -19.42
C LEU A 14 -23.26 34.22 -19.94
N ILE A 15 -22.76 33.76 -21.09
CA ILE A 15 -23.03 32.40 -21.61
C ILE A 15 -21.73 31.67 -22.03
N LEU A 16 -20.61 32.00 -21.37
CA LEU A 16 -19.33 31.28 -21.52
C LEU A 16 -18.71 30.94 -20.16
N LEU A 17 -19.54 30.77 -19.11
CA LEU A 17 -19.09 30.38 -17.76
C LEU A 17 -19.85 29.17 -17.21
N THR A 18 -20.77 28.56 -17.95
CA THR A 18 -21.52 27.37 -17.51
C THR A 18 -21.16 26.09 -18.25
N SER A 19 -20.25 26.13 -19.23
CA SER A 19 -19.79 24.94 -19.97
C SER A 19 -18.66 24.16 -19.29
N SER A 20 -18.13 24.62 -18.14
CA SER A 20 -17.13 23.88 -17.36
C SER A 20 -17.68 23.15 -16.13
N ALA A 21 -19.01 23.08 -15.98
CA ALA A 21 -19.65 22.27 -14.94
C ALA A 21 -19.96 20.83 -15.38
N PHE A 22 -19.33 20.34 -16.46
CA PHE A 22 -19.37 18.93 -16.80
C PHE A 22 -18.38 18.15 -15.92
N ASN A 23 -18.93 17.60 -14.83
CA ASN A 23 -18.46 16.42 -14.11
C ASN A 23 -17.00 16.41 -13.61
N PRO A 24 -16.71 16.92 -12.39
CA PRO A 24 -15.49 16.52 -11.69
C PRO A 24 -15.51 15.03 -11.29
N LEU A 25 -16.66 14.34 -11.41
CA LEU A 25 -16.83 12.92 -11.08
C LEU A 25 -16.29 11.94 -12.15
N LEU A 26 -15.89 12.41 -13.33
CA LEU A 26 -15.26 11.58 -14.37
C LEU A 26 -13.75 11.81 -14.50
N ALA A 27 -13.18 12.70 -13.68
CA ALA A 27 -11.74 12.79 -13.45
C ALA A 27 -11.30 11.84 -12.33
N LEU A 28 -12.02 10.72 -12.12
CA LEU A 28 -11.40 9.54 -11.54
C LEU A 28 -10.40 9.07 -12.60
N GLN A 29 -9.21 9.66 -12.55
CA GLN A 29 -8.02 9.06 -13.13
C GLN A 29 -8.13 7.58 -12.80
N HIS A 30 -8.16 6.75 -13.84
CA HIS A 30 -8.06 5.31 -13.71
C HIS A 30 -6.72 5.07 -13.02
N GLU A 31 -6.69 5.20 -11.69
CA GLU A 31 -5.64 4.67 -10.86
C GLU A 31 -5.61 3.20 -11.26
N PRO A 32 -4.54 2.74 -11.92
CA PRO A 32 -4.53 1.43 -12.52
C PRO A 32 -4.92 0.42 -11.43
N TYR A 33 -5.87 -0.46 -11.75
CA TYR A 33 -6.49 -1.42 -10.82
C TYR A 33 -5.47 -2.17 -9.94
N SER A 34 -4.24 -2.33 -10.42
CA SER A 34 -3.09 -2.84 -9.67
C SER A 34 -2.72 -1.99 -8.44
N ILE A 35 -2.70 -0.66 -8.54
CA ILE A 35 -2.37 0.26 -7.43
C ILE A 35 -3.43 0.18 -6.32
N VAL A 36 -4.73 0.14 -6.69
CA VAL A 36 -5.84 0.02 -5.73
C VAL A 36 -5.77 -1.32 -4.99
N LYS A 37 -5.53 -2.42 -5.72
CA LYS A 37 -5.40 -3.76 -5.14
C LYS A 37 -4.22 -3.85 -4.15
N ASN A 38 -3.07 -3.26 -4.51
CA ASN A 38 -1.87 -3.29 -3.67
C ASN A 38 -2.03 -2.44 -2.40
N THR A 39 -2.74 -1.30 -2.50
CA THR A 39 -3.06 -0.45 -1.35
C THR A 39 -3.97 -1.17 -0.36
N LEU A 40 -5.00 -1.87 -0.84
CA LEU A 40 -5.90 -2.66 -0.01
C LEU A 40 -5.18 -3.84 0.68
N GLN A 41 -4.30 -4.54 -0.05
CA GLN A 41 -3.52 -5.63 0.54
C GLN A 41 -2.60 -5.15 1.65
N ILE A 42 -1.84 -4.07 1.45
CA ILE A 42 -1.03 -3.49 2.52
C ILE A 42 -1.88 -3.10 3.72
N SER A 43 -3.06 -2.51 3.50
CA SER A 43 -3.95 -2.10 4.59
C SER A 43 -4.35 -3.30 5.44
N ASN A 44 -4.73 -4.40 4.81
CA ASN A 44 -5.08 -5.64 5.50
C ASN A 44 -3.90 -6.21 6.28
N VAL A 45 -2.69 -6.18 5.72
CA VAL A 45 -1.47 -6.63 6.41
C VAL A 45 -1.18 -5.77 7.63
N LYS A 46 -1.30 -4.44 7.52
CA LYS A 46 -1.13 -3.53 8.66
C LYS A 46 -2.16 -3.82 9.75
N ILE A 47 -3.39 -4.15 9.39
CA ILE A 47 -4.44 -4.54 10.34
C ILE A 47 -4.08 -5.86 11.02
N ASP A 48 -3.68 -6.88 10.25
CA ASP A 48 -3.29 -8.19 10.77
C ASP A 48 -2.13 -8.05 11.79
N ILE A 49 -1.06 -7.32 11.42
CA ILE A 49 0.10 -7.07 12.28
C ILE A 49 -0.29 -6.31 13.54
N ARG A 50 -1.12 -5.27 13.41
CA ARG A 50 -1.63 -4.50 14.56
C ARG A 50 -2.39 -5.41 15.53
N ASN A 51 -3.29 -6.25 15.01
CA ASN A 51 -4.08 -7.16 15.82
C ASN A 51 -3.19 -8.19 16.54
N ILE A 52 -2.14 -8.69 15.88
CA ILE A 52 -1.14 -9.57 16.50
C ILE A 52 -0.43 -8.84 17.65
N LEU A 53 0.02 -7.59 17.44
CA LEU A 53 0.68 -6.80 18.48
C LEU A 53 -0.25 -6.55 19.68
N ILE A 54 -1.51 -6.17 19.44
CA ILE A 54 -2.52 -5.98 20.48
C ILE A 54 -2.78 -7.30 21.22
N GLY A 55 -2.90 -8.42 20.50
CA GLY A 55 -3.06 -9.75 21.09
C GLY A 55 -1.87 -10.18 21.95
N LYS A 56 -0.68 -9.62 21.71
CA LYS A 56 0.53 -9.78 22.54
C LYS A 56 0.61 -8.80 23.72
N GLY A 57 -0.42 -7.97 23.93
CA GLY A 57 -0.53 -7.06 25.07
C GLY A 57 -0.01 -5.63 24.82
N LEU A 58 0.30 -5.26 23.57
CA LEU A 58 0.62 -3.85 23.27
C LEU A 58 -0.64 -2.99 23.32
N ASP A 59 -0.50 -1.78 23.87
CA ASP A 59 -1.50 -0.74 23.73
C ASP A 59 -1.79 -0.46 22.24
N LYS A 60 -3.05 -0.14 21.95
CA LYS A 60 -3.55 0.04 20.58
C LYS A 60 -2.79 1.14 19.84
N ASP A 61 -2.52 2.27 20.48
CA ASP A 61 -1.88 3.41 19.84
C ASP A 61 -0.39 3.13 19.60
N ILE A 62 0.25 2.41 20.53
CA ILE A 62 1.62 1.91 20.36
C ILE A 62 1.69 0.90 19.20
N ALA A 63 0.75 -0.04 19.11
CA ALA A 63 0.68 -1.02 18.04
C ALA A 63 0.49 -0.36 16.66
N ILE A 64 -0.37 0.67 16.58
CA ILE A 64 -0.56 1.48 15.37
C ILE A 64 0.76 2.17 14.98
N SER A 65 1.41 2.84 15.93
CA SER A 65 2.65 3.58 15.68
C SER A 65 3.77 2.65 15.19
N LYS A 66 4.01 1.53 15.87
CA LYS A 66 5.04 0.54 15.47
C LYS A 66 4.77 -0.08 14.11
N THR A 67 3.51 -0.41 13.82
CA THR A 67 3.13 -0.91 12.49
C THR A 67 3.38 0.15 11.42
N ASN A 68 2.99 1.40 11.64
CA ASN A 68 3.24 2.48 10.68
C ASN A 68 4.73 2.81 10.51
N LYS A 69 5.57 2.56 11.52
CA LYS A 69 7.02 2.72 11.42
C LYS A 69 7.68 1.62 10.60
N LEU A 70 7.29 0.35 10.80
CA LEU A 70 7.66 -0.76 9.90
C LEU A 70 7.25 -0.42 8.46
N PHE A 71 6.07 0.19 8.40
CA PHE A 71 5.26 0.86 7.37
C PHE A 71 5.79 2.08 6.56
N PHE A 72 6.97 2.64 6.84
CA PHE A 72 7.22 4.08 6.54
C PHE A 72 7.84 4.40 5.16
N ASN A 73 8.59 3.50 4.52
CA ASN A 73 9.34 3.77 3.27
C ASN A 73 9.02 2.77 2.15
N HIS A 74 7.87 2.91 1.46
CA HIS A 74 7.16 1.73 0.93
C HIS A 74 6.78 1.69 -0.53
N LYS A 75 7.47 2.44 -1.39
CA LYS A 75 7.15 2.40 -2.82
C LYS A 75 7.11 0.97 -3.39
N HIS A 76 7.89 0.04 -2.85
CA HIS A 76 8.06 -1.32 -3.37
C HIS A 76 7.62 -2.44 -2.40
N THR A 77 7.34 -2.09 -1.14
CA THR A 77 6.98 -3.05 -0.09
C THR A 77 5.64 -3.74 -0.39
N ALA A 78 4.69 -3.04 -1.03
CA ALA A 78 3.37 -3.59 -1.34
C ALA A 78 3.43 -4.75 -2.32
N ASN A 79 4.14 -4.54 -3.42
CA ASN A 79 4.24 -5.48 -4.53
C ASN A 79 4.99 -6.72 -4.07
N THR A 80 6.17 -6.51 -3.48
CA THR A 80 6.99 -7.62 -3.00
C THR A 80 6.22 -8.46 -1.99
N LEU A 81 5.55 -7.84 -1.01
CA LEU A 81 4.82 -8.56 0.02
C LEU A 81 3.57 -9.29 -0.52
N SER A 82 2.90 -8.71 -1.52
CA SER A 82 1.85 -9.39 -2.29
C SER A 82 2.40 -10.64 -2.97
N ASP A 83 3.54 -10.51 -3.64
CA ASP A 83 4.21 -11.61 -4.30
C ASP A 83 4.60 -12.70 -3.29
N LEU A 84 5.18 -12.34 -2.13
CA LEU A 84 5.51 -13.32 -1.08
C LEU A 84 4.28 -14.13 -0.63
N TYR A 85 3.09 -13.50 -0.53
CA TYR A 85 1.86 -14.23 -0.21
C TYR A 85 1.35 -15.13 -1.35
N ASN A 86 1.63 -14.77 -2.60
CA ASN A 86 1.24 -15.53 -3.79
C ASN A 86 2.23 -16.65 -4.13
N TYR A 87 3.40 -16.71 -3.48
CA TYR A 87 4.39 -17.79 -3.60
C TYR A 87 4.41 -18.69 -2.35
N PRO A 88 3.36 -19.47 -2.07
CA PRO A 88 3.31 -20.37 -0.90
C PRO A 88 4.37 -21.48 -0.95
N GLU A 89 5.01 -21.71 -2.10
CA GLU A 89 6.13 -22.64 -2.23
C GLU A 89 7.38 -22.16 -1.48
N ILE A 90 7.55 -20.85 -1.30
CA ILE A 90 8.69 -20.23 -0.59
C ILE A 90 8.32 -19.97 0.87
N PHE A 91 7.04 -19.65 1.12
CA PHE A 91 6.53 -19.20 2.41
C PHE A 91 5.59 -20.22 3.01
N ILE A 92 5.88 -20.61 4.25
CA ILE A 92 4.85 -21.12 5.14
C ILE A 92 3.79 -20.01 5.33
N SER A 93 2.52 -20.40 5.40
CA SER A 93 1.28 -19.60 5.46
C SER A 93 1.40 -18.10 5.76
N LYS A 94 0.53 -17.30 5.13
CA LYS A 94 0.35 -15.84 5.39
C LYS A 94 0.44 -15.47 6.88
N GLU A 95 -0.14 -16.30 7.74
CA GLU A 95 -0.11 -16.15 9.20
C GLU A 95 1.31 -16.12 9.79
N LYS A 96 2.19 -17.06 9.41
CA LYS A 96 3.58 -17.07 9.90
C LYS A 96 4.37 -15.85 9.44
N LEU A 97 4.16 -15.42 8.19
CA LEU A 97 4.80 -14.20 7.70
C LEU A 97 4.31 -12.98 8.50
N ASN A 98 3.01 -12.88 8.78
CA ASN A 98 2.46 -11.81 9.62
C ASN A 98 3.03 -11.81 11.05
N ASP A 99 3.22 -12.98 11.65
CA ASP A 99 3.85 -13.12 12.98
C ASP A 99 5.31 -12.64 13.00
N VAL A 100 6.08 -12.96 11.96
CA VAL A 100 7.46 -12.48 11.83
C VAL A 100 7.48 -10.97 11.61
N LEU A 101 6.60 -10.43 10.78
CA LEU A 101 6.48 -8.99 10.58
C LEU A 101 6.04 -8.25 11.85
N ALA A 102 5.13 -8.83 12.64
CA ALA A 102 4.76 -8.29 13.95
C ALA A 102 5.96 -8.30 14.91
N THR A 103 6.78 -9.34 14.88
CA THR A 103 8.04 -9.41 15.65
C THR A 103 9.01 -8.32 15.20
N TYR A 104 9.13 -8.06 13.89
CA TYR A 104 9.96 -6.99 13.35
C TYR A 104 9.45 -5.61 13.81
N ALA A 105 8.14 -5.37 13.77
CA ALA A 105 7.53 -4.13 14.25
C ALA A 105 7.76 -3.93 15.77
N LEU A 106 7.61 -5.01 16.55
CA LEU A 106 7.78 -4.97 18.01
C LEU A 106 9.19 -4.51 18.38
N TYR A 107 10.21 -5.15 17.78
CA TYR A 107 11.63 -4.87 18.00
C TYR A 107 12.20 -3.76 17.13
N GLU A 108 11.35 -3.06 16.37
CA GLU A 108 11.74 -1.96 15.48
C GLU A 108 12.87 -2.33 14.49
N LYS A 109 12.86 -3.58 14.01
CA LYS A 109 13.81 -4.05 13.01
C LYS A 109 13.51 -3.38 11.67
N HIS A 110 14.58 -3.02 10.95
CA HIS A 110 14.45 -2.49 9.61
C HIS A 110 13.92 -3.57 8.66
N LEU A 111 12.87 -3.22 7.90
CA LEU A 111 12.31 -4.06 6.86
C LEU A 111 12.69 -3.48 5.50
N ASP A 112 13.63 -4.14 4.84
CA ASP A 112 14.00 -3.84 3.46
C ASP A 112 13.62 -5.04 2.59
N LEU A 113 12.52 -4.92 1.84
CA LEU A 113 12.08 -5.97 0.91
C LEU A 113 12.74 -5.83 -0.47
N SER A 114 13.51 -4.77 -0.72
CA SER A 114 14.25 -4.59 -1.97
C SER A 114 15.61 -5.29 -1.95
N SER A 115 16.16 -5.53 -0.76
CA SER A 115 17.41 -6.28 -0.59
C SER A 115 17.18 -7.79 -0.61
N TYR A 116 17.87 -8.47 -1.52
CA TYR A 116 17.92 -9.93 -1.56
C TYR A 116 18.31 -10.55 -0.20
N ASN A 117 19.33 -9.99 0.47
CA ASN A 117 19.81 -10.53 1.75
C ASN A 117 18.74 -10.39 2.84
N SER A 118 18.00 -9.29 2.83
CA SER A 118 16.90 -9.05 3.77
C SER A 118 15.72 -9.98 3.49
N LEU A 119 15.37 -10.22 2.23
CA LEU A 119 14.36 -11.19 1.81
C LEU A 119 14.74 -12.63 2.19
N VAL A 120 15.99 -13.03 1.99
CA VAL A 120 16.49 -14.34 2.41
C VAL A 120 16.42 -14.49 3.92
N SER A 121 16.84 -13.48 4.68
CA SER A 121 16.78 -13.49 6.14
C SER A 121 15.34 -13.60 6.65
N LEU A 122 14.41 -12.87 6.02
CA LEU A 122 12.98 -12.95 6.31
C LEU A 122 12.44 -14.36 6.00
N ALA A 123 12.72 -14.89 4.81
CA ALA A 123 12.27 -16.20 4.38
C ALA A 123 12.84 -17.32 5.26
N GLN A 124 14.10 -17.25 5.67
CA GLN A 124 14.70 -18.19 6.64
C GLN A 124 14.03 -18.12 8.01
N THR A 125 13.70 -16.92 8.48
CA THR A 125 13.00 -16.72 9.76
C THR A 125 11.59 -17.33 9.72
N VAL A 126 10.90 -17.27 8.58
CA VAL A 126 9.54 -17.81 8.40
C VAL A 126 9.53 -19.33 8.15
N SER A 127 10.46 -19.81 7.32
CA SER A 127 10.50 -21.18 6.77
C SER A 127 10.77 -22.26 7.81
N LEU A 128 11.49 -21.95 8.91
CA LEU A 128 12.01 -22.96 9.87
C LEU A 128 12.89 -24.07 9.24
N GLN A 129 13.02 -24.12 7.90
CA GLN A 129 13.79 -25.04 7.10
C GLN A 129 14.76 -24.28 6.18
N SER A 130 15.83 -24.95 5.73
CA SER A 130 16.76 -24.39 4.75
C SER A 130 16.08 -24.10 3.42
N LEU A 131 16.30 -22.92 2.87
CA LEU A 131 15.77 -22.53 1.55
C LEU A 131 16.46 -23.34 0.44
N SER A 132 15.68 -23.92 -0.47
CA SER A 132 16.20 -24.60 -1.66
C SER A 132 16.78 -23.60 -2.67
N THR A 133 17.60 -24.07 -3.62
CA THR A 133 18.11 -23.24 -4.73
C THR A 133 16.99 -22.59 -5.52
N LYS A 134 15.85 -23.29 -5.69
CA LYS A 134 14.65 -22.74 -6.34
C LYS A 134 14.11 -21.54 -5.56
N HIS A 135 14.01 -21.64 -4.23
CA HIS A 135 13.52 -20.55 -3.38
C HIS A 135 14.46 -19.35 -3.42
N LEU A 136 15.77 -19.58 -3.34
CA LEU A 136 16.77 -18.52 -3.43
C LEU A 136 16.70 -17.78 -4.78
N ASN A 137 16.54 -18.51 -5.88
CA ASN A 137 16.37 -17.89 -7.19
C ASN A 137 15.09 -17.05 -7.27
N THR A 138 13.96 -17.52 -6.72
CA THR A 138 12.74 -16.71 -6.71
C THR A 138 12.89 -15.45 -5.85
N LEU A 139 13.50 -15.54 -4.66
CA LEU A 139 13.76 -14.36 -3.83
C LEU A 139 14.69 -13.36 -4.53
N LYS A 140 15.65 -13.85 -5.34
CA LYS A 140 16.51 -12.99 -6.16
C LYS A 140 15.72 -12.26 -7.25
N HIS A 141 14.74 -12.94 -7.87
CA HIS A 141 13.84 -12.28 -8.84
C HIS A 141 12.95 -11.23 -8.19
N LEU A 142 12.41 -11.51 -7.00
CA LEU A 142 11.58 -10.56 -6.26
C LEU A 142 12.38 -9.31 -5.86
N ALA A 143 13.61 -9.47 -5.39
CA ALA A 143 14.50 -8.34 -5.09
C ALA A 143 14.84 -7.48 -6.31
N ALA A 144 14.85 -8.06 -7.51
CA ALA A 144 15.20 -7.38 -8.75
C ALA A 144 14.01 -6.65 -9.40
N THR A 145 12.79 -6.84 -8.88
CA THR A 145 11.57 -6.25 -9.44
C THR A 145 11.27 -4.94 -8.70
N PRO A 146 11.28 -3.78 -9.38
CA PRO A 146 10.92 -2.51 -8.78
C PRO A 146 9.42 -2.47 -8.45
#